data_AF-A0A3D1PSU1-F1
#
_entry.id   AF-A0A3D1PSU1-F1
#
_cell.length_a   1.000
_cell.length_b   1.000
_cell.length_c   1.000
_cell.angle_alpha   90.00
_cell.angle_beta   90.00
_cell.angle_gamma   90.00
#
_symmetry.space_group_name_H-M   'P 1'
#
loop_
_entity.id
_entity.type
_entity.pdbx_description
1 polymer ?
#
loop_
_entity_poly.entity_id
_entity_poly.type
_entity_poly.pdbx_seq_one_letter_code
_entity_poly.pdbx_strand_id
1 'polypeptide(L)'
;MTTDRQDFVSGYYIFSVFPRGDGVSAYAHFLNCCEKLGIPDVTEQLQQMMILDYLICNQDRHFGNFGAIRDAVTLEWMGFAPIFDSGTSLWFDQYATKINALADAPAKPFAATQQEQLALAKKSLQTLDLTALDGCKDDVLAIFEQAHFGEPNRAQVLADALAARCKFLKEDTLI
;
A
#
# COMPACT_ATOMS: atom_id res chain seq x y z
N MET A 1 -7.98 12.03 -9.03
CA MET A 1 -8.34 13.46 -8.94
C MET A 1 -9.71 13.53 -8.29
N THR A 2 -9.86 14.33 -7.24
CA THR A 2 -11.17 14.63 -6.66
C THR A 2 -11.93 15.59 -7.59
N THR A 3 -13.26 15.50 -7.59
CA THR A 3 -14.11 16.52 -8.23
C THR A 3 -14.40 17.64 -7.25
N ASP A 4 -15.10 18.67 -7.70
CA ASP A 4 -15.65 19.77 -6.88
C ASP A 4 -16.62 19.31 -5.76
N ARG A 5 -17.00 18.02 -5.75
CA ARG A 5 -17.85 17.41 -4.71
C ARG A 5 -17.12 16.48 -3.75
N GLN A 6 -15.81 16.28 -3.90
CA GLN A 6 -15.06 15.31 -3.11
C GLN A 6 -13.93 15.97 -2.34
N ASP A 7 -13.98 15.88 -1.02
CA ASP A 7 -12.88 16.29 -0.16
C ASP A 7 -12.05 15.07 0.24
N PHE A 8 -10.74 15.19 0.07
CA PHE A 8 -9.79 14.23 0.61
C PHE A 8 -9.45 14.60 2.06
N VAL A 9 -9.65 13.65 2.97
CA VAL A 9 -9.24 13.76 4.37
C VAL A 9 -8.09 12.79 4.61
N SER A 10 -6.92 13.34 4.93
CA SER A 10 -5.72 12.54 5.13
C SER A 10 -5.83 11.59 6.31
N GLY A 11 -5.10 10.48 6.24
CA GLY A 11 -4.94 9.54 7.33
C GLY A 11 -4.38 10.21 8.58
N TYR A 12 -3.61 11.29 8.44
CA TYR A 12 -3.09 12.08 9.56
C TYR A 12 -4.23 12.74 10.33
N TYR A 13 -5.14 13.41 9.62
CA TYR A 13 -6.30 14.04 10.26
C TYR A 13 -7.19 13.00 10.94
N ILE A 14 -7.46 11.88 10.25
CA ILE A 14 -8.24 10.77 10.80
C ILE A 14 -7.58 10.20 12.07
N PHE A 15 -6.27 9.97 12.03
CA PHE A 15 -5.50 9.43 13.16
C PHE A 15 -5.48 10.38 14.38
N SER A 16 -5.49 11.69 14.13
CA SER A 16 -5.38 12.72 15.16
C SER A 16 -6.72 13.18 15.75
N VAL A 17 -7.85 12.75 15.20
CA VAL A 17 -9.18 13.22 15.64
C VAL A 17 -9.55 12.79 17.06
N PHE A 18 -9.02 11.65 17.52
CA PHE A 18 -9.21 11.13 18.87
C PHE A 18 -7.86 10.82 19.53
N PRO A 19 -7.75 10.97 20.86
CA PRO A 19 -6.55 10.57 21.58
C PRO A 19 -6.32 9.06 21.45
N ARG A 20 -5.07 8.67 21.24
CA ARG A 20 -4.68 7.25 21.26
C ARG A 20 -4.62 6.75 22.70
N GLY A 21 -5.31 5.63 22.97
CA GLY A 21 -5.25 4.97 24.26
C GLY A 21 -3.88 4.35 24.54
N ASP A 22 -3.55 4.19 25.82
CA ASP A 22 -2.32 3.53 26.25
C ASP A 22 -2.28 2.08 25.77
N GLY A 23 -1.11 1.64 25.29
CA GLY A 23 -0.92 0.28 24.77
C GLY A 23 -1.62 -0.03 23.45
N VAL A 24 -2.38 0.90 22.86
CA VAL A 24 -3.02 0.71 21.55
C VAL A 24 -2.01 0.96 20.44
N SER A 25 -1.86 -0.01 19.52
CA SER A 25 -0.98 0.13 18.35
C SER A 25 -1.48 1.22 17.39
N ALA A 26 -0.59 1.78 16.57
CA ALA A 26 -0.97 2.78 15.57
C ALA A 26 -2.03 2.24 14.58
N TYR A 27 -1.91 0.97 14.19
CA TYR A 27 -2.86 0.31 13.30
C TYR A 27 -4.26 0.18 13.92
N ALA A 28 -4.33 -0.36 15.14
CA ALA A 28 -5.60 -0.49 15.85
C ALA A 28 -6.23 0.88 16.12
N HIS A 29 -5.43 1.87 16.50
CA HIS A 29 -5.91 3.25 16.71
C HIS A 29 -6.50 3.85 15.44
N PHE A 30 -5.84 3.70 14.29
CA PHE A 30 -6.35 4.21 13.03
C PHE A 30 -7.71 3.59 12.68
N LEU A 31 -7.83 2.26 12.78
CA LEU A 31 -9.11 1.57 12.54
C LEU A 31 -10.21 2.03 13.51
N ASN A 32 -9.90 2.18 14.80
CA ASN A 32 -10.85 2.68 15.80
C ASN A 32 -11.32 4.11 15.47
N CYS A 33 -10.43 4.97 14.94
CA CYS A 33 -10.81 6.31 14.51
C CYS A 33 -11.76 6.25 13.32
N CYS A 34 -11.45 5.43 12.31
CA CYS A 34 -12.30 5.23 11.15
C CYS A 34 -13.69 4.69 11.53
N GLU A 35 -13.76 3.72 12.43
CA GLU A 35 -15.02 3.16 12.93
C GLU A 35 -15.86 4.22 13.64
N LYS A 36 -15.25 5.00 14.56
CA LYS A 36 -15.94 6.09 15.26
C LYS A 36 -16.43 7.20 14.33
N LEU A 37 -15.70 7.44 13.24
CA LEU A 37 -16.10 8.40 12.22
C LEU A 37 -17.16 7.84 11.25
N GLY A 38 -17.41 6.53 11.26
CA GLY A 38 -18.35 5.87 10.35
C GLY A 38 -17.83 5.77 8.91
N ILE A 39 -16.51 5.67 8.72
CA ILE A 39 -15.92 5.51 7.39
C ILE A 39 -16.11 4.06 6.92
N PRO A 40 -16.75 3.81 5.76
CA PRO A 40 -16.98 2.46 5.27
C PRO A 40 -15.70 1.81 4.73
N ASP A 41 -15.66 0.47 4.76
CA ASP A 41 -14.70 -0.40 4.06
C ASP A 41 -13.20 -0.17 4.34
N VAL A 42 -12.87 0.50 5.44
CA VAL A 42 -11.47 0.88 5.76
C VAL A 42 -10.56 -0.33 5.91
N THR A 43 -10.96 -1.34 6.69
CA THR A 43 -10.07 -2.46 7.02
C THR A 43 -9.60 -3.21 5.78
N GLU A 44 -10.51 -3.47 4.84
CA GLU A 44 -10.17 -4.18 3.61
C GLU A 44 -9.29 -3.33 2.69
N GLN A 45 -9.68 -2.07 2.43
CA GLN A 45 -8.94 -1.18 1.53
C GLN A 45 -7.54 -0.81 2.08
N LEU A 46 -7.42 -0.60 3.39
CA LEU A 46 -6.15 -0.34 4.05
C LEU A 46 -5.19 -1.54 3.91
N GLN A 47 -5.70 -2.75 4.13
CA GLN A 47 -4.89 -3.96 4.02
C GLN A 47 -4.50 -4.27 2.57
N GLN A 48 -5.41 -4.07 1.61
CA GLN A 48 -5.08 -4.16 0.17
C GLN A 48 -3.99 -3.15 -0.23
N MET A 49 -4.06 -1.91 0.27
CA MET A 49 -3.00 -0.92 0.07
C MET A 49 -1.66 -1.39 0.66
N MET A 50 -1.66 -1.96 1.87
CA MET A 50 -0.43 -2.50 2.49
C MET A 50 0.16 -3.68 1.72
N ILE A 51 -0.69 -4.55 1.16
CA ILE A 51 -0.26 -5.64 0.28
C ILE A 51 0.35 -5.08 -1.00
N LEU A 52 -0.27 -4.07 -1.62
CA LEU A 52 0.30 -3.40 -2.79
C LEU A 52 1.64 -2.74 -2.45
N ASP A 53 1.73 -2.00 -1.34
CA ASP A 53 2.95 -1.35 -0.89
C ASP A 53 4.09 -2.36 -0.66
N TYR A 54 3.75 -3.56 -0.18
CA TYR A 54 4.69 -4.68 -0.18
C TYR A 54 5.05 -5.10 -1.61
N LEU A 55 4.10 -5.37 -2.51
CA LEU A 55 4.44 -5.80 -3.88
C LEU A 55 5.38 -4.83 -4.61
N ILE A 56 5.16 -3.52 -4.46
CA ILE A 56 5.94 -2.48 -5.16
C ILE A 56 7.11 -1.92 -4.35
N CYS A 57 7.39 -2.42 -3.14
CA CYS A 57 8.44 -1.87 -2.27
C CYS A 57 8.27 -0.37 -1.98
N ASN A 58 7.04 0.07 -1.70
CA ASN A 58 6.80 1.45 -1.29
C ASN A 58 7.34 1.67 0.12
N GLN A 59 8.30 2.58 0.25
CA GLN A 59 8.96 2.92 1.50
C GLN A 59 8.39 4.20 2.13
N ASP A 60 7.46 4.88 1.45
CA ASP A 60 6.99 6.22 1.81
C ASP A 60 5.50 6.33 2.11
N ARG A 61 4.80 5.23 2.41
CA ARG A 61 3.39 5.27 2.81
C ARG A 61 3.20 5.89 4.19
N HIS A 62 3.27 7.21 4.33
CA HIS A 62 2.91 7.87 5.59
C HIS A 62 1.43 8.26 5.64
N PHE A 63 0.95 8.69 6.81
CA PHE A 63 -0.43 9.14 7.04
C PHE A 63 -0.91 10.29 6.14
N GLY A 64 -0.03 10.93 5.37
CA GLY A 64 -0.40 11.93 4.37
C GLY A 64 -0.76 11.31 3.01
N ASN A 65 -0.28 10.10 2.73
CA ASN A 65 -0.33 9.46 1.41
C ASN A 65 -1.44 8.42 1.31
N PHE A 66 -2.41 8.48 2.22
CA PHE A 66 -3.66 7.74 2.19
C PHE A 66 -4.67 8.46 3.09
N GLY A 67 -5.93 8.05 3.04
CA GLY A 67 -6.99 8.68 3.80
C GLY A 67 -8.37 8.23 3.34
N ALA A 68 -9.36 9.09 3.52
CA ALA A 68 -10.73 8.83 3.09
C ALA A 68 -11.28 9.99 2.27
N ILE A 69 -12.32 9.70 1.48
CA ILE A 69 -13.07 10.68 0.71
C ILE A 69 -14.37 10.98 1.43
N ARG A 70 -14.72 12.26 1.45
CA ARG A 70 -15.95 12.80 2.00
C ARG A 70 -16.67 13.59 0.91
N ASP A 71 -17.99 13.53 0.89
CA ASP A 71 -18.77 14.47 0.08
C ASP A 71 -18.62 15.88 0.66
N ALA A 72 -18.19 16.84 -0.15
CA ALA A 72 -17.88 18.20 0.30
C ALA A 72 -19.14 19.01 0.71
N VAL A 73 -20.33 18.57 0.31
CA VAL A 73 -21.61 19.24 0.58
C VAL A 73 -22.35 18.56 1.74
N THR A 74 -22.57 17.25 1.64
CA THR A 74 -23.31 16.49 2.66
C THR A 74 -22.46 16.15 3.87
N LEU A 75 -21.13 16.20 3.71
CA LEU A 75 -20.18 15.82 4.75
C LEU A 75 -20.29 14.33 5.13
N GLU A 76 -20.84 13.50 4.26
CA GLU A 76 -20.91 12.04 4.43
C GLU A 76 -19.61 11.38 3.95
N TRP A 77 -19.19 10.31 4.63
CA TRP A 77 -18.02 9.54 4.22
C TRP A 77 -18.36 8.64 3.04
N MET A 78 -17.61 8.79 1.95
CA MET A 78 -17.77 7.96 0.76
C MET A 78 -16.97 6.66 0.86
N GLY A 79 -15.88 6.65 1.63
CA GLY A 79 -15.01 5.50 1.82
C GLY A 79 -13.54 5.86 1.81
N PHE A 80 -12.68 4.84 1.81
CA PHE A 80 -11.24 5.02 1.73
C PHE A 80 -10.84 5.60 0.37
N ALA A 81 -9.79 6.44 0.36
CA ALA A 81 -9.33 7.06 -0.87
C ALA A 81 -8.62 6.03 -1.77
N PRO A 82 -8.79 6.11 -3.11
CA PRO A 82 -7.97 5.33 -4.03
C PRO A 82 -6.48 5.55 -3.77
N ILE A 83 -5.64 4.55 -4.07
CA ILE A 83 -4.19 4.64 -3.82
C ILE A 83 -3.57 5.74 -4.70
N PHE A 84 -2.74 6.58 -4.09
CA PHE A 84 -1.99 7.65 -4.75
C PHE A 84 -0.60 7.81 -4.10
N ASP A 85 0.23 8.67 -4.68
CA ASP A 85 1.56 9.03 -4.16
C ASP A 85 2.42 7.80 -3.74
N SER A 86 2.67 6.95 -4.73
CA SER A 86 3.54 5.77 -4.62
C SER A 86 4.88 5.98 -5.33
N GLY A 87 5.33 7.22 -5.49
CA GLY A 87 6.55 7.55 -6.24
C GLY A 87 7.82 6.97 -5.62
N THR A 88 7.85 6.86 -4.29
CA THR A 88 8.94 6.28 -3.49
C THR A 88 8.81 4.75 -3.39
N SER A 89 8.63 4.10 -4.54
CA SER A 89 8.48 2.66 -4.69
C SER A 89 9.43 2.12 -5.76
N LEU A 90 9.35 0.83 -6.07
CA LEU A 90 10.05 0.15 -7.17
C LEU A 90 11.57 0.41 -7.14
N TRP A 91 12.14 0.43 -5.93
CA TRP A 91 13.56 0.69 -5.69
C TRP A 91 14.09 1.92 -6.44
N PHE A 92 13.29 2.98 -6.53
CA PHE A 92 13.57 4.21 -7.29
C PHE A 92 14.97 4.82 -7.00
N ASP A 93 15.53 4.58 -5.82
CA ASP A 93 16.80 5.10 -5.33
C ASP A 93 17.98 4.13 -5.47
N GLN A 94 17.78 2.95 -6.04
CA GLN A 94 18.81 1.91 -6.18
C GLN A 94 19.11 1.63 -7.64
N TYR A 95 20.38 1.33 -7.97
CA TYR A 95 20.75 0.76 -9.26
C TYR A 95 20.19 -0.65 -9.44
N ALA A 96 19.96 -1.08 -10.67
CA ALA A 96 19.38 -2.40 -10.96
C ALA A 96 20.23 -3.54 -10.37
N THR A 97 21.55 -3.38 -10.36
CA THR A 97 22.50 -4.32 -9.77
C THR A 97 22.44 -4.45 -8.24
N LYS A 98 21.74 -3.53 -7.56
CA LYS A 98 21.61 -3.50 -6.09
C LYS A 98 20.24 -3.96 -5.60
N ILE A 99 19.27 -4.12 -6.50
CA ILE A 99 17.93 -4.56 -6.14
C ILE A 99 18.00 -5.99 -5.59
N ASN A 100 17.62 -6.13 -4.33
CA ASN A 100 17.30 -7.40 -3.71
C ASN A 100 15.80 -7.42 -3.38
N ALA A 101 15.03 -8.15 -4.19
CA ALA A 101 13.58 -8.14 -4.12
C ALA A 101 13.03 -8.58 -2.75
N LEU A 102 13.67 -9.57 -2.11
CA LEU A 102 13.18 -10.18 -0.88
C LEU A 102 13.87 -9.65 0.38
N ALA A 103 14.81 -8.71 0.24
CA ALA A 103 15.34 -7.99 1.39
C ALA A 103 14.21 -7.21 2.06
N ASP A 104 14.14 -7.30 3.39
CA ASP A 104 13.19 -6.49 4.15
C ASP A 104 13.57 -5.01 4.02
N ALA A 105 12.54 -4.17 3.90
CA ALA A 105 12.69 -2.75 3.59
C ALA A 105 11.96 -1.91 4.65
N PRO A 106 12.37 -0.66 4.87
CA PRO A 106 11.65 0.25 5.73
C PRO A 106 10.19 0.40 5.31
N ALA A 107 9.31 0.52 6.30
CA ALA A 107 7.91 0.78 6.09
C ALA A 107 7.37 1.79 7.09
N LYS A 108 6.19 2.30 6.79
CA LYS A 108 5.40 3.18 7.62
C LYS A 108 3.93 3.10 7.17
N PRO A 109 2.96 3.55 8.00
CA PRO A 109 3.13 4.16 9.31
C PRO A 109 2.95 3.20 10.50
N PHE A 110 2.63 1.93 10.25
CA PHE A 110 2.14 1.03 11.30
C PHE A 110 3.21 0.11 11.89
N ALA A 111 4.28 -0.15 11.14
CA ALA A 111 5.42 -0.93 11.57
C ALA A 111 6.72 -0.38 10.97
N ALA A 112 7.88 -0.85 11.44
CA ALA A 112 9.17 -0.34 11.00
C ALA A 112 9.62 -0.96 9.67
N THR A 113 9.15 -2.17 9.37
CA THR A 113 9.54 -2.91 8.16
C THR A 113 8.34 -3.40 7.35
N GLN A 114 8.58 -3.72 6.07
CA GLN A 114 7.54 -4.17 5.16
C GLN A 114 6.98 -5.54 5.58
N GLN A 115 7.80 -6.45 6.10
CA GLN A 115 7.31 -7.73 6.60
C GLN A 115 6.41 -7.56 7.82
N GLU A 116 6.81 -6.73 8.80
CA GLU A 116 5.99 -6.45 9.98
C GLU A 116 4.67 -5.76 9.59
N GLN A 117 4.72 -4.84 8.63
CA GLN A 117 3.53 -4.14 8.15
C GLN A 117 2.60 -5.09 7.37
N LEU A 118 3.15 -5.96 6.52
CA LEU A 118 2.39 -6.99 5.81
C LEU A 118 1.70 -7.96 6.78
N ALA A 119 2.34 -8.31 7.90
CA ALA A 119 1.78 -9.19 8.93
C ALA A 119 0.52 -8.65 9.61
N LEU A 120 0.24 -7.34 9.48
CA LEU A 120 -1.02 -6.72 9.93
C LEU A 120 -2.17 -6.91 8.91
N ALA A 121 -1.86 -7.24 7.65
CA ALA A 121 -2.81 -7.40 6.54
C ALA A 121 -3.31 -8.85 6.33
N LYS A 122 -3.22 -9.69 7.37
CA LYS A 122 -3.57 -11.12 7.31
C LYS A 122 -4.98 -11.39 6.79
N LYS A 123 -5.97 -10.59 7.19
CA LYS A 123 -7.37 -10.83 6.80
C LYS A 123 -7.53 -10.71 5.29
N SER A 124 -7.03 -9.63 4.69
CA SER A 124 -7.09 -9.46 3.23
C SER A 124 -6.21 -10.47 2.50
N LEU A 125 -5.06 -10.85 3.05
CA LEU A 125 -4.24 -11.91 2.45
C LEU A 125 -4.97 -13.26 2.34
N GLN A 126 -5.84 -13.59 3.31
CA GLN A 126 -6.64 -14.83 3.28
C GLN A 126 -7.83 -14.79 2.32
N THR A 127 -8.33 -13.60 1.99
CA THR A 127 -9.54 -13.43 1.16
C THR A 127 -9.25 -12.97 -0.26
N LEU A 128 -8.07 -12.39 -0.51
CA LEU A 128 -7.69 -11.88 -1.81
C LEU A 128 -7.35 -13.04 -2.75
N ASP A 129 -7.90 -12.99 -3.96
CA ASP A 129 -7.53 -13.93 -5.02
C ASP A 129 -6.14 -13.58 -5.57
N LEU A 130 -5.11 -14.22 -5.01
CA LEU A 130 -3.73 -14.02 -5.46
C LEU A 130 -3.48 -14.61 -6.85
N THR A 131 -4.36 -15.46 -7.39
CA THR A 131 -4.23 -15.97 -8.77
C THR A 131 -4.42 -14.85 -9.79
N ALA A 132 -5.11 -13.77 -9.42
CA ALA A 132 -5.19 -12.55 -10.24
C ALA A 132 -3.82 -11.87 -10.48
N LEU A 133 -2.77 -12.26 -9.74
CA LEU A 133 -1.40 -11.81 -9.97
C LEU A 133 -0.63 -12.71 -10.95
N ASP A 134 -1.23 -13.79 -11.46
CA ASP A 134 -0.62 -14.61 -12.52
C ASP A 134 -0.47 -13.78 -13.80
N GLY A 135 0.68 -13.89 -14.46
CA GLY A 135 1.00 -13.09 -15.66
C GLY A 135 1.41 -11.64 -15.38
N CYS A 136 1.24 -11.13 -14.15
CA CYS A 136 1.55 -9.74 -13.80
C CYS A 136 3.00 -9.32 -14.13
N LYS A 137 3.96 -10.27 -14.12
CA LYS A 137 5.34 -10.02 -14.56
C LYS A 137 5.39 -9.46 -15.99
N ASP A 138 4.64 -10.07 -16.92
CA ASP A 138 4.67 -9.71 -18.33
C ASP A 138 3.98 -8.36 -18.56
N ASP A 139 2.87 -8.10 -17.86
CA ASP A 139 2.19 -6.80 -17.89
C ASP A 139 3.11 -5.67 -17.38
N VAL A 140 3.78 -5.89 -16.26
CA VAL A 140 4.71 -4.92 -15.66
C VAL A 140 5.90 -4.69 -16.57
N LEU A 141 6.45 -5.74 -17.18
CA LEU A 141 7.52 -5.61 -18.16
C LEU A 141 7.08 -4.75 -19.35
N ALA A 142 5.92 -5.03 -19.94
CA ALA A 142 5.39 -4.28 -21.08
C ALA A 142 5.15 -2.79 -20.76
N ILE A 143 4.76 -2.46 -19.52
CA ILE A 143 4.64 -1.06 -19.06
C ILE A 143 6.04 -0.43 -18.93
N PHE A 144 6.99 -1.12 -18.33
CA PHE A 144 8.33 -0.59 -18.05
C PHE A 144 9.26 -0.56 -19.25
N GLU A 145 9.05 -1.38 -20.28
CA GLU A 145 9.77 -1.26 -21.55
C GLU A 145 9.44 0.03 -22.30
N GLN A 146 8.26 0.60 -22.05
CA GLN A 146 7.89 1.93 -22.56
C GLN A 146 8.59 3.05 -21.76
N ALA A 147 9.07 2.76 -20.55
CA ALA A 147 9.82 3.70 -19.76
C ALA A 147 11.28 3.73 -20.23
N HIS A 148 11.74 4.91 -20.67
CA HIS A 148 13.11 5.12 -21.11
C HIS A 148 14.09 5.20 -19.93
N PHE A 149 14.31 4.09 -19.24
CA PHE A 149 15.29 4.01 -18.16
C PHE A 149 16.72 4.25 -18.65
N GLY A 150 17.55 4.84 -17.79
CA GLY A 150 18.98 4.98 -18.07
C GLY A 150 19.74 3.65 -18.03
N GLU A 151 19.22 2.66 -17.29
CA GLU A 151 19.77 1.29 -17.22
C GLU A 151 18.99 0.36 -18.17
N PRO A 152 19.62 -0.22 -19.21
CA PRO A 152 18.90 -1.00 -20.24
C PRO A 152 18.14 -2.23 -19.74
N ASN A 153 18.60 -2.85 -18.65
CA ASN A 153 17.97 -4.02 -18.04
C ASN A 153 17.00 -3.68 -16.90
N ARG A 154 16.76 -2.39 -16.63
CA ARG A 154 15.98 -1.94 -15.47
C ARG A 154 14.56 -2.48 -15.47
N ALA A 155 13.89 -2.41 -16.63
CA ALA A 155 12.52 -2.90 -16.79
C ALA A 155 12.41 -4.39 -16.40
N GLN A 156 13.33 -5.21 -16.91
CA GLN A 156 13.41 -6.64 -16.60
C GLN A 156 13.65 -6.89 -15.11
N VAL A 157 14.61 -6.19 -14.50
CA VAL A 157 14.93 -6.34 -13.07
C VAL A 157 13.75 -5.97 -12.18
N LEU A 158 13.02 -4.89 -12.50
CA LEU A 158 11.82 -4.49 -11.74
C LEU A 158 10.68 -5.51 -11.88
N ALA A 159 10.44 -6.01 -13.10
CA ALA A 159 9.44 -7.05 -13.35
C ALA A 159 9.77 -8.35 -12.61
N ASP A 160 11.03 -8.77 -12.62
CA ASP A 160 11.50 -9.95 -11.88
C ASP A 160 11.38 -9.77 -10.36
N ALA A 161 11.72 -8.58 -9.86
CA ALA A 161 11.62 -8.27 -8.43
C ALA A 161 10.16 -8.29 -7.94
N LEU A 162 9.23 -7.72 -8.72
CA LEU A 162 7.80 -7.79 -8.43
C LEU A 162 7.29 -9.24 -8.49
N ALA A 163 7.69 -10.01 -9.50
CA ALA A 163 7.32 -11.42 -9.62
C ALA A 163 7.79 -12.25 -8.41
N ALA A 164 9.01 -12.00 -7.92
CA ALA A 164 9.53 -12.64 -6.72
C ALA A 164 8.69 -12.32 -5.47
N ARG A 165 8.22 -11.07 -5.33
CA ARG A 165 7.32 -10.67 -4.23
C ARG A 165 5.92 -11.28 -4.37
N CYS A 166 5.36 -11.34 -5.58
CA CYS A 166 4.10 -12.05 -5.82
C CYS A 166 4.19 -13.53 -5.44
N LYS A 167 5.30 -14.18 -5.80
CA LYS A 167 5.57 -15.58 -5.43
C LYS A 167 5.66 -15.75 -3.91
N PHE A 168 6.40 -14.87 -3.23
CA PHE A 168 6.49 -14.88 -1.77
C PHE A 168 5.11 -14.81 -1.11
N LEU A 169 4.25 -13.88 -1.53
CA LEU A 169 2.89 -13.77 -0.98
C LEU A 169 2.10 -15.08 -1.14
N LYS A 170 2.14 -15.69 -2.33
CA LYS A 170 1.43 -16.94 -2.61
C LYS A 170 1.92 -18.09 -1.73
N GLU A 171 3.22 -18.19 -1.49
CA GLU A 171 3.82 -19.27 -0.70
C GLU A 171 3.62 -19.07 0.82
N ASP A 172 3.70 -17.83 1.32
CA ASP A 172 3.55 -17.51 2.74
C ASP A 172 2.09 -17.58 3.22
N THR A 173 1.11 -17.29 2.33
CA THR A 173 -0.33 -17.44 2.64
C THR A 173 -0.83 -18.88 2.72
N LEU A 174 0.01 -19.87 2.39
CA LEU A 174 -0.34 -21.30 2.44
C LEU A 174 -0.01 -21.96 3.79
N ILE A 175 0.41 -21.19 4.79
CA ILE A 175 0.75 -21.66 6.16
C ILE A 175 -0.23 -21.12 7.20
#